data_AF-A0A948TY21-F1
#
_entry.id   AF-A0A948TY21-F1
#
_cell.length_a   1.000
_cell.length_b   1.000
_cell.length_c   1.000
_cell.angle_alpha   90.00
_cell.angle_beta   90.00
_cell.angle_gamma   90.00
#
_symmetry.space_group_name_H-M   'P 1'
#
loop_
_entity.id
_entity.type
_entity.pdbx_description
1 polymer ?
#
loop_
_entity_poly.entity_id
_entity_poly.type
_entity_poly.pdbx_seq_one_letter_code
_entity_poly.pdbx_strand_id
1 'polypeptide(L)'
;MKKILTLCVIHRSPKILLGMKKRGFGAGRWNGFGGKLNEGETIEEGLKRETKEEVGVEINDFNKVGIIEFEFKGNPEILEVHIFRASDFSGEPAESEEMKPQWFNQDELPFDSMWPDDIHWFPFFLSGKKFRGRFLFGENDVILKKRLFESEQV
;
A
#
# COMPACT_ATOMS: atom_id res chain seq x y z
N MET A 1 -20.46 -2.06 -2.01
CA MET A 1 -20.14 -0.70 -1.48
C MET A 1 -18.65 -0.48 -1.70
N LYS A 2 -18.20 0.73 -2.06
CA LYS A 2 -16.78 1.01 -2.25
C LYS A 2 -16.23 1.74 -1.02
N LYS A 3 -15.09 1.29 -0.50
CA LYS A 3 -14.31 1.98 0.54
C LYS A 3 -13.02 2.52 -0.09
N ILE A 4 -12.66 3.74 0.27
CA ILE A 4 -11.44 4.38 -0.20
C ILE A 4 -10.35 4.19 0.86
N LEU A 5 -9.17 3.79 0.41
CA LEU A 5 -8.01 3.56 1.24
C LEU A 5 -6.77 4.23 0.63
N THR A 6 -5.78 4.47 1.48
CA THR A 6 -4.44 4.91 1.07
C THR A 6 -3.43 3.79 1.27
N LEU A 7 -2.34 3.85 0.50
CA LEU A 7 -1.15 3.05 0.72
C LEU A 7 0.08 3.86 0.32
N CYS A 8 0.95 4.16 1.27
CA CYS A 8 2.22 4.85 1.09
C CYS A 8 3.36 3.84 1.02
N VAL A 9 4.08 3.82 -0.10
CA VAL A 9 5.37 3.13 -0.21
C VAL A 9 6.46 4.18 -0.12
N ILE A 10 7.16 4.19 1.03
CA ILE A 10 8.29 5.08 1.25
C ILE A 10 9.51 4.47 0.56
N HIS A 11 10.00 5.15 -0.47
CA HIS A 11 11.07 4.69 -1.36
C HIS A 11 12.20 5.71 -1.40
N ARG A 12 13.27 5.44 -0.65
CA ARG A 12 14.55 6.15 -0.74
C ARG A 12 15.53 5.27 -1.49
N SER A 13 15.46 5.33 -2.83
CA SER A 13 16.18 4.42 -3.73
C SER A 13 17.65 4.19 -3.31
N PRO A 14 18.11 2.93 -3.22
CA PRO A 14 17.42 1.69 -3.62
C PRO A 14 16.60 1.05 -2.49
N LYS A 15 16.33 1.75 -1.39
CA LYS A 15 15.69 1.20 -0.20
C LYS A 15 14.19 1.50 -0.14
N ILE A 16 13.41 0.51 0.26
CA ILE A 16 11.97 0.62 0.50
C ILE A 16 11.68 0.32 1.97
N LEU A 17 10.91 1.18 2.61
CA LEU A 17 10.43 0.95 3.96
C LEU A 17 9.08 0.24 3.88
N LEU A 18 8.99 -0.93 4.51
CA LEU A 18 7.75 -1.68 4.69
C LEU A 18 7.48 -1.85 6.19
N GLY A 19 6.23 -2.08 6.56
CA GLY A 19 5.85 -2.49 7.91
C GLY A 19 5.29 -3.90 7.93
N MET A 20 5.73 -4.71 8.90
CA MET A 20 5.11 -5.99 9.21
C MET A 20 3.86 -5.70 10.03
N LYS A 21 2.70 -6.03 9.49
CA LYS A 21 1.43 -5.81 10.17
C LYS A 21 1.25 -6.76 11.34
N LYS A 22 1.04 -6.21 12.53
CA LYS A 22 0.98 -6.94 13.80
C LYS A 22 -0.42 -7.45 14.14
N ARG A 23 -1.47 -6.79 13.63
CA ARG A 23 -2.87 -7.09 13.97
C ARG A 23 -3.84 -6.75 12.84
N GLY A 24 -5.05 -7.31 12.92
CA GLY A 24 -6.15 -7.02 11.99
C GLY A 24 -5.97 -7.63 10.59
N PHE A 25 -6.69 -7.09 9.62
CA PHE A 25 -6.66 -7.57 8.23
C PHE A 25 -5.28 -7.37 7.61
N GLY A 26 -4.67 -8.48 7.17
CA GLY A 26 -3.30 -8.50 6.64
C GLY A 26 -2.20 -8.72 7.68
N ALA A 27 -2.53 -9.05 8.93
CA ALA A 27 -1.54 -9.39 9.95
C ALA A 27 -0.60 -10.51 9.48
N GLY A 28 0.69 -10.38 9.79
CA GLY A 28 1.74 -11.30 9.34
C GLY A 28 2.26 -11.03 7.93
N ARG A 29 1.83 -9.96 7.27
CA ARG A 29 2.36 -9.53 5.97
C ARG A 29 3.13 -8.21 6.05
N TRP A 30 4.18 -8.11 5.24
CA TRP A 30 4.85 -6.84 4.94
C TRP A 30 3.99 -6.04 3.97
N ASN A 31 3.86 -4.74 4.21
CA ASN A 31 3.15 -3.83 3.31
C ASN A 31 3.70 -2.40 3.40
N GLY A 32 3.24 -1.51 2.51
CA GLY A 32 3.29 -0.08 2.73
C GLY A 32 2.38 0.35 3.90
N PHE A 33 2.34 1.67 4.15
CA PHE A 33 1.63 2.25 5.29
C PHE A 33 0.35 2.94 4.83
N GLY A 34 -0.78 2.68 5.47
CA GLY A 34 -2.05 3.22 4.99
C GLY A 34 -3.29 2.49 5.50
N GLY A 35 -4.44 3.12 5.31
CA GLY A 35 -5.69 2.62 5.86
C GLY A 35 -6.91 3.26 5.20
N LYS A 36 -8.07 3.06 5.84
CA LYS A 36 -9.36 3.56 5.35
C LYS A 36 -9.46 5.05 5.64
N LEU A 37 -10.09 5.80 4.72
CA LEU A 37 -10.42 7.19 4.98
C LEU A 37 -11.49 7.32 6.06
N ASN A 38 -11.32 8.32 6.91
CA ASN A 38 -12.34 8.78 7.84
C ASN A 38 -13.42 9.59 7.11
N GLU A 39 -14.57 9.79 7.78
CA GLU A 39 -15.64 10.62 7.22
C GLU A 39 -15.19 12.07 7.06
N GLY A 40 -15.36 12.63 5.85
CA GLY A 40 -14.93 13.99 5.53
C GLY A 40 -13.42 14.14 5.25
N GLU A 41 -12.63 13.08 5.40
CA GLU A 41 -11.18 13.08 5.17
C GLU A 41 -10.86 13.01 3.67
N THR A 42 -9.99 13.89 3.20
CA THR A 42 -9.40 13.78 1.86
C THR A 42 -8.39 12.63 1.80
N ILE A 43 -8.10 12.15 0.59
CA ILE A 43 -7.12 11.07 0.40
C ILE A 43 -5.74 11.47 0.94
N GLU A 44 -5.35 12.74 0.78
CA GLU A 44 -4.05 13.24 1.22
C GLU A 44 -3.96 13.36 2.75
N GLU A 45 -5.05 13.80 3.40
CA GLU A 45 -5.14 13.84 4.86
C GLU A 45 -5.05 12.42 5.44
N GLY A 46 -5.78 11.47 4.86
CA GLY A 46 -5.72 10.07 5.28
C GLY A 46 -4.33 9.46 5.08
N LEU A 47 -3.66 9.76 3.96
CA LEU A 47 -2.27 9.31 3.73
C LEU A 47 -1.34 9.79 4.85
N LYS A 48 -1.37 11.09 5.16
CA LYS A 48 -0.49 11.71 6.18
C LYS A 48 -0.80 11.20 7.59
N ARG A 49 -2.09 11.06 7.92
CA ARG A 49 -2.53 10.52 9.22
C ARG A 49 -2.02 9.09 9.40
N GLU A 50 -2.29 8.20 8.45
CA GLU A 50 -1.93 6.79 8.54
C GLU A 50 -0.41 6.60 8.64
N THR A 51 0.40 7.33 7.85
CA THR A 51 1.86 7.24 7.99
C THR A 51 2.37 7.73 9.35
N LYS A 52 1.68 8.73 9.93
CA LYS A 52 2.03 9.23 11.26
C LYS A 52 1.66 8.21 12.34
N GLU A 53 0.49 7.61 12.25
CA GLU A 53 -0.04 6.63 13.21
C GLU A 53 0.73 5.29 13.16
N GLU A 54 0.98 4.77 11.96
CA GLU A 54 1.55 3.43 11.79
C GLU A 54 3.07 3.38 11.96
N VAL A 55 3.80 4.45 11.58
CA VAL A 55 5.28 4.45 11.56
C VAL A 55 5.92 5.74 12.08
N GLY A 56 5.15 6.70 12.56
CA GLY A 56 5.66 7.90 13.23
C GLY A 56 6.18 9.00 12.29
N VAL A 57 6.07 8.83 10.97
CA VAL A 57 6.64 9.74 9.97
C VAL A 57 5.61 10.71 9.40
N GLU A 58 6.07 11.92 9.07
CA GLU A 58 5.28 12.93 8.38
C GLU A 58 5.76 13.06 6.95
N ILE A 59 4.90 12.75 5.97
CA ILE A 59 5.26 12.82 4.56
C ILE A 59 5.25 14.28 4.10
N ASN A 60 6.39 14.74 3.59
CA ASN A 60 6.59 16.11 3.11
C ASN A 60 6.18 16.25 1.64
N ASP A 61 6.56 15.26 0.81
CA ASP A 61 6.22 15.19 -0.61
C ASP A 61 5.89 13.75 -1.02
N PHE A 62 4.89 13.62 -1.90
CA PHE A 62 4.39 12.34 -2.37
C PHE A 62 3.75 12.44 -3.75
N ASN A 63 3.79 11.33 -4.47
CA ASN A 63 3.20 11.21 -5.79
C ASN A 63 2.22 10.05 -5.81
N LYS A 64 1.01 10.29 -6.30
CA LYS A 64 0.06 9.22 -6.58
C LYS A 64 0.54 8.44 -7.81
N VAL A 65 0.75 7.14 -7.63
CA VAL A 65 1.33 6.26 -8.65
C VAL A 65 0.40 5.13 -9.06
N GLY A 66 -0.64 4.85 -8.28
CA GLY A 66 -1.61 3.85 -8.70
C GLY A 66 -2.96 3.91 -8.02
N ILE A 67 -3.92 3.25 -8.65
CA ILE A 67 -5.21 2.89 -8.04
C ILE A 67 -5.42 1.41 -8.26
N ILE A 68 -5.64 0.65 -7.19
CA ILE A 68 -6.04 -0.75 -7.30
C ILE A 68 -7.37 -0.97 -6.59
N GLU A 69 -8.30 -1.62 -7.29
CA GLU A 69 -9.53 -2.12 -6.69
C GLU A 69 -9.38 -3.59 -6.28
N PHE A 70 -9.62 -3.88 -5.01
CA PHE A 70 -9.62 -5.23 -4.46
C PHE A 70 -11.04 -5.69 -4.17
N GLU A 71 -11.37 -6.85 -4.73
CA GLU A 71 -12.63 -7.56 -4.49
C GLU A 71 -12.30 -8.89 -3.80
N PHE A 72 -13.16 -9.35 -2.89
CA PHE A 72 -13.02 -10.64 -2.21
C PHE A 72 -14.28 -11.47 -2.48
N LYS A 73 -14.11 -12.72 -2.95
CA LYS A 73 -15.23 -13.60 -3.30
C LYS A 73 -16.16 -13.77 -2.10
N GLY A 74 -17.44 -13.44 -2.29
CA GLY A 74 -18.45 -13.50 -1.23
C GLY A 74 -18.56 -12.23 -0.38
N ASN A 75 -17.71 -11.23 -0.60
CA ASN A 75 -17.80 -9.92 0.03
C ASN A 75 -18.25 -8.86 -0.99
N PRO A 76 -19.37 -8.15 -0.77
CA PRO A 76 -19.84 -7.09 -1.68
C PRO A 76 -19.08 -5.75 -1.53
N GLU A 77 -18.13 -5.66 -0.60
CA GLU A 77 -17.26 -4.49 -0.43
C GLU A 77 -16.09 -4.52 -1.43
N ILE A 78 -15.85 -3.38 -2.07
CA ILE A 78 -14.69 -3.12 -2.93
C ILE A 78 -13.76 -2.18 -2.17
N LEU A 79 -12.50 -2.55 -2.03
CA LEU A 79 -11.47 -1.67 -1.47
C LEU A 79 -10.75 -0.98 -2.64
N GLU A 80 -10.97 0.32 -2.83
CA GLU A 80 -10.21 1.13 -3.78
C GLU A 80 -9.02 1.75 -3.05
N VAL A 81 -7.82 1.23 -3.32
CA VAL A 81 -6.58 1.64 -2.69
C VAL A 81 -5.84 2.60 -3.60
N HIS A 82 -5.59 3.80 -3.08
CA HIS A 82 -4.80 4.84 -3.71
C HIS A 82 -3.35 4.71 -3.26
N ILE A 83 -2.47 4.36 -4.20
CA ILE A 83 -1.08 4.04 -3.93
C ILE A 83 -0.20 5.26 -4.21
N PHE A 84 0.64 5.59 -3.24
CA PHE A 84 1.53 6.74 -3.25
C PHE A 84 2.98 6.31 -3.09
N ARG A 85 3.87 7.01 -3.80
CA ARG A 85 5.31 7.00 -3.57
C ARG A 85 5.68 8.23 -2.75
N ALA A 86 6.43 8.03 -1.68
CA ALA A 86 7.06 9.13 -0.94
C ALA A 86 8.57 8.88 -0.81
N SER A 87 9.38 9.92 -0.97
CA SER A 87 10.83 9.87 -0.72
C SER A 87 11.28 10.87 0.34
N ASP A 88 10.52 11.96 0.50
CA ASP A 88 10.76 13.02 1.47
C ASP A 88 9.74 12.93 2.62
N PHE A 89 10.26 12.82 3.83
CA PHE A 89 9.49 12.73 5.06
C PHE A 89 10.34 13.17 6.25
N SER A 90 9.65 13.62 7.29
CA SER A 90 10.22 14.04 8.57
C SER A 90 9.94 12.98 9.65
N GLY A 91 10.84 12.88 10.63
CA GLY A 91 10.78 11.89 11.72
C GLY A 91 11.61 10.62 11.46
N GLU A 92 11.65 9.74 12.46
CA GLU A 92 12.35 8.46 12.40
C GLU A 92 11.32 7.32 12.40
N PRO A 93 11.34 6.40 11.42
CA PRO A 93 10.46 5.25 11.39
C PRO A 93 10.55 4.44 12.69
N ALA A 94 9.43 4.29 13.39
CA ALA A 94 9.37 3.57 14.65
C ALA A 94 8.27 2.50 14.65
N GLU A 95 8.46 1.46 15.45
CA GLU A 95 7.43 0.43 15.65
C GLU A 95 6.24 1.03 16.41
N SER A 96 5.04 0.75 15.91
CA SER A 96 3.76 1.09 16.54
C SER A 96 3.07 -0.18 17.07
N GLU A 97 1.88 0.00 17.65
CA GLU A 97 0.99 -1.11 17.98
C GLU A 97 0.54 -1.90 16.73
N GLU A 98 0.56 -1.27 15.56
CA GLU A 98 0.02 -1.84 14.32
C GLU A 98 1.09 -2.38 13.38
N MET A 99 2.24 -1.71 13.28
CA MET A 99 3.26 -1.98 12.27
C MET A 99 4.66 -1.98 12.87
N LYS A 100 5.46 -2.99 12.50
CA LYS A 100 6.90 -3.03 12.77
C LYS A 100 7.67 -2.67 11.49
N PRO A 101 8.28 -1.47 11.39
CA PRO A 101 8.94 -1.03 10.17
C PRO A 101 10.30 -1.70 9.95
N GLN A 102 10.65 -1.93 8.69
CA GLN A 102 11.97 -2.39 8.27
C GLN A 102 12.29 -1.90 6.86
N TRP A 103 13.56 -1.50 6.66
CA TRP A 103 14.09 -1.18 5.35
C TRP A 103 14.52 -2.44 4.60
N PHE A 104 14.08 -2.54 3.35
CA PHE A 104 14.46 -3.59 2.40
C PHE A 104 15.20 -2.99 1.21
N ASN A 105 16.10 -3.77 0.60
CA ASN A 105 16.57 -3.44 -0.74
C ASN A 105 15.45 -3.70 -1.75
N GLN A 106 15.27 -2.82 -2.72
CA GLN A 106 14.21 -2.98 -3.74
C GLN A 106 14.37 -4.26 -4.58
N ASP A 107 15.59 -4.79 -4.67
CA ASP A 107 15.90 -6.05 -5.38
C ASP A 107 15.73 -7.29 -4.49
N GLU A 108 15.44 -7.11 -3.20
CA GLU A 108 15.33 -8.18 -2.19
C GLU A 108 14.02 -8.04 -1.39
N LEU A 109 12.95 -7.58 -2.05
CA LEU A 109 11.64 -7.44 -1.42
C LEU A 109 11.08 -8.82 -1.02
N PRO A 110 10.51 -8.96 0.18
CA PRO A 110 10.06 -10.24 0.72
C PRO A 110 8.68 -10.63 0.18
N PHE A 111 8.51 -10.74 -1.14
CA PHE A 111 7.21 -10.96 -1.79
C PHE A 111 6.44 -12.18 -1.26
N ASP A 112 7.14 -13.25 -0.85
CA ASP A 112 6.54 -14.44 -0.26
C ASP A 112 5.83 -14.18 1.08
N SER A 113 6.15 -13.06 1.74
CA SER A 113 5.55 -12.58 2.98
C SER A 113 4.80 -11.26 2.80
N MET A 114 4.50 -10.86 1.56
CA MET A 114 3.68 -9.69 1.22
C MET A 114 2.28 -10.14 0.76
N TRP A 115 1.45 -9.21 0.28
CA TRP A 115 0.20 -9.61 -0.36
C TRP A 115 0.48 -10.28 -1.72
N PRO A 116 -0.27 -11.32 -2.13
CA PRO A 116 0.00 -12.05 -3.38
C PRO A 116 -0.07 -11.18 -4.64
N ASP A 117 -0.77 -10.04 -4.61
CA ASP A 117 -0.84 -9.11 -5.73
C ASP A 117 0.39 -8.21 -5.85
N ASP A 118 1.15 -8.03 -4.77
CA ASP A 118 2.28 -7.09 -4.71
C ASP A 118 3.34 -7.42 -5.75
N ILE A 119 3.63 -8.71 -5.96
CA ILE A 119 4.57 -9.18 -7.00
C ILE A 119 4.16 -8.75 -8.43
N HIS A 120 2.88 -8.38 -8.64
CA HIS A 120 2.39 -7.95 -9.94
C HIS A 120 2.48 -6.44 -10.15
N TRP A 121 2.19 -5.62 -9.14
CA TRP A 121 2.15 -4.17 -9.29
C TRP A 121 3.42 -3.44 -8.81
N PHE A 122 4.20 -4.02 -7.88
CA PHE A 122 5.49 -3.44 -7.49
C PHE A 122 6.46 -3.22 -8.66
N PRO A 123 6.53 -4.08 -9.70
CA PRO A 123 7.36 -3.80 -10.86
C PRO A 123 6.98 -2.50 -11.60
N PHE A 124 5.68 -2.18 -11.70
CA PHE A 124 5.23 -0.90 -12.25
C PHE A 124 5.70 0.25 -11.38
N PHE A 125 5.50 0.11 -10.06
CA PHE A 125 6.02 1.06 -9.07
C PHE A 125 7.53 1.29 -9.29
N LEU A 126 8.37 0.26 -9.18
CA LEU A 126 9.83 0.37 -9.27
C LEU A 126 10.31 0.99 -10.59
N SER A 127 9.63 0.69 -11.70
CA SER A 127 9.94 1.29 -13.01
C SER A 127 9.51 2.76 -13.17
N GLY A 128 8.85 3.35 -12.16
CA GLY A 128 8.37 4.73 -12.20
C GLY A 128 7.08 4.93 -13.01
N LYS A 129 6.41 3.83 -13.38
CA LYS A 129 5.17 3.88 -14.16
C LYS A 129 3.97 4.09 -13.25
N LYS A 130 2.99 4.83 -13.75
CA LYS A 130 1.66 4.91 -13.14
C LYS A 130 0.79 3.75 -13.59
N PHE A 131 -0.08 3.24 -12.72
CA PHE A 131 -0.85 2.03 -13.02
C PHE A 131 -2.25 2.02 -12.43
N ARG A 132 -3.13 1.25 -13.06
CA ARG A 132 -4.44 0.91 -12.51
C ARG A 132 -4.62 -0.60 -12.49
N GLY A 133 -5.23 -1.09 -11.42
CA GLY A 133 -5.42 -2.51 -11.19
C GLY A 133 -6.80 -2.86 -10.67
N ARG A 134 -7.18 -4.11 -10.87
CA ARG A 134 -8.28 -4.77 -10.18
C ARG A 134 -7.92 -6.22 -9.93
N PHE A 135 -8.08 -6.67 -8.70
CA PHE A 135 -7.83 -8.05 -8.28
C PHE A 135 -9.07 -8.61 -7.59
N LEU A 136 -9.45 -9.83 -7.96
CA LEU A 136 -10.46 -10.61 -7.26
C LEU A 136 -9.75 -11.72 -6.49
N PHE A 137 -9.79 -11.65 -5.17
CA PHE A 137 -9.29 -12.66 -4.26
C PHE A 137 -10.36 -13.70 -3.94
N GLY A 138 -9.93 -14.96 -3.86
CA GLY A 138 -10.72 -16.10 -3.41
C GLY A 138 -10.37 -16.52 -1.99
N GLU A 139 -10.63 -17.78 -1.67
CA GLU A 139 -10.22 -18.37 -0.40
C GLU A 139 -8.69 -18.43 -0.29
N ASN A 140 -8.16 -18.32 0.94
CA ASN A 140 -6.73 -18.33 1.23
C ASN A 140 -5.92 -17.31 0.41
N ASP A 141 -6.54 -16.17 0.09
CA ASP A 141 -5.95 -15.08 -0.68
C ASP A 141 -5.44 -15.48 -2.08
N VAL A 142 -6.03 -16.51 -2.69
CA VAL A 142 -5.73 -16.88 -4.08
C VAL A 142 -6.32 -15.85 -5.04
N ILE A 143 -5.50 -15.31 -5.95
CA ILE A 143 -5.98 -14.39 -7.00
C ILE A 143 -6.76 -15.18 -8.05
N LEU A 144 -8.07 -14.94 -8.14
CA LEU A 144 -8.98 -15.57 -9.11
C LEU A 144 -9.05 -14.82 -10.44
N LYS A 145 -8.98 -13.48 -10.39
CA LYS A 145 -8.94 -12.61 -11.56
C LYS A 145 -8.00 -11.44 -11.30
N LYS A 146 -7.30 -11.02 -12.35
CA LYS A 146 -6.40 -9.87 -12.34
C LYS A 146 -6.56 -9.07 -13.61
N ARG A 147 -6.65 -7.75 -13.47
CA ARG A 147 -6.44 -6.78 -14.55
C ARG A 147 -5.49 -5.72 -14.02
N LEU A 148 -4.36 -5.52 -14.66
CA LEU A 148 -3.36 -4.54 -14.26
C LEU A 148 -2.73 -3.95 -15.51
N PHE A 149 -2.64 -2.63 -15.61
CA PHE A 149 -2.12 -1.94 -16.78
C PHE A 149 -1.54 -0.58 -16.41
N GLU A 150 -0.57 -0.13 -17.21
CA GLU A 150 -0.02 1.22 -17.14
C GLU A 150 -1.09 2.26 -17.52
N SER A 151 -1.18 3.36 -16.77
CA SER A 151 -2.19 4.39 -16.97
C SER A 151 -1.76 5.69 -16.34
N GLU A 152 -1.70 6.78 -17.12
CA GLU A 152 -1.43 8.13 -16.62
C GLU A 152 -2.58 8.72 -15.79
N GLN A 153 -3.79 8.19 -15.97
CA GLN A 153 -4.98 8.58 -15.22
C GLN A 153 -5.03 7.85 -13.87
N VAL A 154 -4.26 8.36 -12.89
CA VAL A 154 -4.29 7.91 -11.49
C VAL A 154 -4.74 9.03 -10.58
#